data_AF-A0A5K1JTI5-F1
#
_entry.id   AF-A0A5K1JTI5-F1
#
_cell.length_a   1.000
_cell.length_b   1.000
_cell.length_c   1.000
_cell.angle_alpha   90.00
_cell.angle_beta   90.00
_cell.angle_gamma   90.00
#
_symmetry.space_group_name_H-M   'P 1'
#
loop_
_entity.id
_entity.type
_entity.pdbx_description
1 polymer ?
#
loop_
_entity_poly.entity_id
_entity_poly.type
_entity_poly.pdbx_seq_one_letter_code
_entity_poly.pdbx_strand_id
1 'polypeptide(L)'
;ALTIIVAILYWFLFPDSPTNAWFLTPEERGKAVKRIQENQTGVENKHFKIDQFYEALTDPKTWLFALFSALDNIPNSLTNQKQIIVSSFGFTNLQTTLLGCVDGVVEITTIFTGVRLAARYKNSRAYVGAIYFIPNLLGVLLVNLLPWSDKVGLLFGQWLTGVGTTGFVLSLSWLSSVTAGHTKRVTTNAIMLIAYCVGNATAPFMWQEQYKPRNHVPWTIIGIAYVLCPLILLFIRFLLVRENRRRDAEPVDEKYDDVYIEVVLPDGTRTERRVDKEFLDLTDIQNRDFRYVL
;
A
#
# COMPACT_ATOMS: atom_id res chain seq x y z
N ALA A 1 -0.91 4.27 -27.70
CA ALA A 1 -2.20 4.72 -28.26
C ALA A 1 -3.31 4.70 -27.21
N LEU A 2 -3.64 3.53 -26.64
CA LEU A 2 -4.69 3.41 -25.62
C LEU A 2 -4.44 4.29 -24.37
N THR A 3 -3.20 4.35 -23.89
CA THR A 3 -2.78 5.19 -22.76
C THR A 3 -2.96 6.69 -23.00
N ILE A 4 -2.72 7.18 -24.22
CA ILE A 4 -2.88 8.59 -24.60
C ILE A 4 -4.37 8.95 -24.67
N ILE A 5 -5.19 8.07 -25.24
CA ILE A 5 -6.65 8.26 -25.30
C ILE A 5 -7.22 8.32 -23.88
N VAL A 6 -6.80 7.39 -23.00
CA VAL A 6 -7.22 7.39 -21.59
C VAL A 6 -6.75 8.65 -20.86
N ALA A 7 -5.54 9.15 -21.12
CA ALA A 7 -5.03 10.38 -20.53
C ALA A 7 -5.84 11.63 -20.96
N ILE A 8 -6.19 11.73 -22.24
CA ILE A 8 -7.05 12.82 -22.76
C ILE A 8 -8.44 12.74 -22.13
N LEU A 9 -9.02 11.53 -22.05
CA LEU A 9 -10.32 11.33 -21.39
C LEU A 9 -10.26 11.73 -19.91
N TYR A 10 -9.20 11.36 -19.18
CA TYR A 10 -9.00 11.77 -17.79
C TYR A 10 -8.94 13.29 -17.64
N TRP A 11 -8.21 13.98 -18.50
CA TRP A 11 -8.08 15.44 -18.44
C TRP A 11 -9.43 16.17 -18.53
N PHE A 12 -10.36 15.67 -19.36
CA PHE A 12 -11.67 16.30 -19.56
C PHE A 12 -12.77 15.78 -18.62
N LEU A 13 -12.70 14.53 -18.19
CA LEU A 13 -13.78 13.89 -17.41
C LEU A 13 -13.54 13.89 -15.90
N PHE A 14 -12.29 13.99 -15.44
CA PHE A 14 -11.96 13.85 -14.02
C PHE A 14 -12.13 15.19 -13.28
N PRO A 15 -13.02 15.27 -12.27
CA PRO A 15 -13.22 16.50 -11.51
C PRO A 15 -12.12 16.69 -10.47
N ASP A 16 -11.56 17.90 -10.36
CA ASP A 16 -10.48 18.24 -9.42
C ASP A 16 -10.90 18.21 -7.94
N SER A 17 -12.20 18.16 -7.64
CA SER A 17 -12.70 18.17 -6.26
C SER A 17 -14.08 17.52 -6.17
N PRO A 18 -14.43 16.87 -5.04
CA PRO A 18 -15.80 16.44 -4.74
C PRO A 18 -16.84 17.56 -4.88
N THR A 19 -16.45 18.83 -4.68
CA THR A 19 -17.33 19.99 -4.87
C THR A 19 -17.58 20.34 -6.33
N ASN A 20 -16.64 19.99 -7.23
CA ASN A 20 -16.71 20.24 -8.68
C ASN A 20 -17.07 18.97 -9.48
N ALA A 21 -17.45 17.89 -8.80
CA ALA A 21 -17.81 16.62 -9.42
C ALA A 21 -19.12 16.75 -10.21
N TRP A 22 -19.01 16.89 -11.53
CA TRP A 22 -20.14 17.09 -12.44
C TRP A 22 -21.14 15.92 -12.45
N PHE A 23 -20.72 14.71 -12.04
CA PHE A 23 -21.58 13.53 -11.99
C PHE A 23 -22.37 13.37 -10.67
N LEU A 24 -22.04 14.13 -9.60
CA LEU A 24 -22.68 14.00 -8.29
C LEU A 24 -23.81 15.03 -8.12
N THR A 25 -24.96 14.57 -7.62
CA THR A 25 -26.04 15.45 -7.16
C THR A 25 -25.62 16.25 -5.93
N PRO A 26 -26.24 17.41 -5.64
CA PRO A 26 -25.90 18.22 -4.46
C PRO A 26 -25.93 17.44 -3.13
N GLU A 27 -26.88 16.51 -2.97
CA GLU A 27 -26.96 15.64 -1.79
C GLU A 27 -25.81 14.63 -1.71
N GLU A 28 -25.42 14.04 -2.83
CA GLU A 28 -24.28 13.11 -2.87
C GLU A 28 -22.95 13.82 -2.67
N ARG A 29 -22.81 15.07 -3.13
CA ARG A 29 -21.65 15.92 -2.80
C ARG A 29 -21.57 16.16 -1.31
N GLY A 30 -22.70 16.47 -0.65
CA GLY A 30 -22.77 16.58 0.80
C GLY A 30 -22.34 15.31 1.53
N LYS A 31 -22.82 14.13 1.08
CA LYS A 31 -22.42 12.83 1.63
C LYS A 31 -20.94 12.51 1.36
N ALA A 32 -20.40 12.87 0.20
CA ALA A 32 -19.00 12.67 -0.15
C ALA A 32 -18.07 13.53 0.72
N VAL A 33 -18.42 14.80 0.94
CA VAL A 33 -17.71 15.69 1.86
C VAL A 33 -17.79 15.16 3.29
N LYS A 34 -18.97 14.72 3.74
CA LYS A 34 -19.14 14.12 5.07
C LYS A 34 -18.36 12.81 5.23
N ARG A 35 -18.17 12.03 4.17
CA ARG A 35 -17.32 10.83 4.20
C ARG A 35 -15.82 11.16 4.27
N ILE A 36 -15.38 12.25 3.65
CA ILE A 36 -14.02 12.77 3.80
C ILE A 36 -13.81 13.29 5.23
N GLN A 37 -14.86 13.92 5.81
CA GLN A 37 -14.91 14.35 7.20
C GLN A 37 -14.81 13.16 8.17
N GLU A 38 -15.63 12.11 8.00
CA GLU A 38 -15.59 10.89 8.82
C GLU A 38 -14.25 10.13 8.74
N ASN A 39 -13.56 10.20 7.60
CA ASN A 39 -12.24 9.58 7.44
C ASN A 39 -11.09 10.44 8.04
N GLN A 40 -11.39 11.63 8.56
CA GLN A 40 -10.39 12.59 9.10
C GLN A 40 -9.23 12.86 8.13
N THR A 41 -9.46 12.69 6.82
CA THR A 41 -8.41 12.79 5.80
C THR A 41 -8.06 14.23 5.43
N GLY A 42 -8.75 15.21 6.02
CA GLY A 42 -8.65 16.62 5.69
C GLY A 42 -9.18 16.94 4.28
N VAL A 43 -9.55 18.20 4.06
CA VAL A 43 -9.75 18.74 2.71
C VAL A 43 -8.35 19.01 2.14
N GLU A 44 -8.13 18.70 0.85
CA GLU A 44 -6.86 18.91 0.14
C GLU A 44 -6.25 20.27 0.50
N ASN A 45 -5.10 20.25 1.17
CA ASN A 45 -4.42 21.47 1.57
C ASN A 45 -3.25 21.74 0.62
N LYS A 46 -3.39 22.77 -0.23
CA LYS A 46 -2.38 23.12 -1.25
C LYS A 46 -1.10 23.74 -0.67
N HIS A 47 -1.00 23.90 0.66
CA HIS A 47 0.20 24.42 1.32
C HIS A 47 1.06 23.30 1.90
N PHE A 48 2.32 23.26 1.47
CA PHE A 48 3.33 22.34 1.96
C PHE A 48 3.82 22.80 3.34
N LYS A 49 3.60 21.97 4.37
CA LYS A 49 4.03 22.26 5.74
C LYS A 49 5.32 21.51 6.05
N ILE A 50 6.42 22.25 6.22
CA ILE A 50 7.75 21.69 6.51
C ILE A 50 7.75 20.88 7.83
N ASP A 51 6.99 21.30 8.83
CA ASP A 51 6.88 20.58 10.11
C ASP A 51 6.32 19.16 9.90
N GLN A 52 5.29 19.03 9.07
CA GLN A 52 4.72 17.72 8.71
C GLN A 52 5.71 16.86 7.92
N PHE A 53 6.59 17.47 7.12
CA PHE A 53 7.63 16.76 6.38
C PHE A 53 8.70 16.17 7.32
N TYR A 54 9.23 16.96 8.27
CA TYR A 54 10.16 16.45 9.27
C TYR A 54 9.51 15.41 10.18
N GLU A 55 8.24 15.58 10.51
CA GLU A 55 7.48 14.58 11.26
C GLU A 55 7.35 13.27 10.46
N ALA A 56 7.11 13.32 9.15
CA ALA A 56 7.06 12.13 8.30
C ALA A 56 8.39 11.35 8.29
N LEU A 57 9.52 12.07 8.30
CA LEU A 57 10.87 11.49 8.25
C LEU A 57 11.32 10.88 9.58
N THR A 58 10.86 11.44 10.70
CA THR A 58 11.21 10.97 12.05
C THR A 58 10.29 9.86 12.54
N ASP A 59 9.18 9.61 11.83
CA ASP A 59 8.21 8.61 12.20
C ASP A 59 8.71 7.18 11.91
N PRO A 60 8.86 6.31 12.94
CA PRO A 60 9.32 4.94 12.76
C PRO A 60 8.36 4.12 11.88
N LYS A 61 7.06 4.46 11.84
CA LYS A 61 6.09 3.71 11.03
C LYS A 61 6.37 3.87 9.53
N THR A 62 6.77 5.07 9.10
CA THR A 62 7.13 5.36 7.70
C THR A 62 8.26 4.45 7.22
N TRP A 63 9.29 4.29 8.05
CA TRP A 63 10.43 3.44 7.72
C TRP A 63 10.11 1.96 7.73
N LEU A 64 9.20 1.50 8.60
CA LEU A 64 8.73 0.11 8.59
C LEU A 64 7.94 -0.21 7.32
N PHE A 65 7.06 0.69 6.87
CA PHE A 65 6.36 0.54 5.59
C PHE A 65 7.30 0.64 4.39
N ALA A 66 8.32 1.51 4.46
CA ALA A 66 9.36 1.59 3.44
C ALA A 66 10.19 0.30 3.36
N LEU A 67 10.61 -0.26 4.50
CA LEU A 67 11.32 -1.53 4.57
C LEU A 67 10.48 -2.69 4.03
N PHE A 68 9.19 -2.74 4.41
CA PHE A 68 8.23 -3.69 3.84
C PHE A 68 8.18 -3.56 2.32
N SER A 69 8.00 -2.34 1.80
CA SER A 69 7.93 -2.06 0.36
C SER A 69 9.20 -2.48 -0.38
N ALA A 70 10.39 -2.24 0.19
CA ALA A 70 11.65 -2.65 -0.41
C ALA A 70 11.77 -4.18 -0.50
N LEU A 71 11.46 -4.89 0.59
CA LEU A 71 11.56 -6.36 0.65
C LEU A 71 10.52 -7.06 -0.22
N ASP A 72 9.28 -6.56 -0.21
CA ASP A 72 8.16 -7.10 -0.99
C ASP A 72 8.36 -6.96 -2.51
N ASN A 73 9.27 -6.06 -2.93
CA ASN A 73 9.62 -5.84 -4.34
C ASN A 73 10.85 -6.61 -4.82
N ILE A 74 11.61 -7.25 -3.92
CA ILE A 74 12.71 -8.15 -4.32
C ILE A 74 12.21 -9.28 -5.26
N PRO A 75 11.06 -9.92 -5.00
CA PRO A 75 10.52 -10.96 -5.87
C PRO A 75 10.03 -10.45 -7.23
N ASN A 76 9.82 -9.14 -7.44
CA ASN A 76 9.29 -8.60 -8.70
C ASN A 76 10.16 -8.97 -9.91
N SER A 77 11.48 -9.10 -9.70
CA SER A 77 12.42 -9.60 -10.73
C SER A 77 12.06 -11.00 -11.28
N LEU A 78 11.28 -11.80 -10.54
CA LEU A 78 10.77 -13.08 -11.02
C LEU A 78 9.94 -12.91 -12.29
N THR A 79 9.18 -11.82 -12.44
CA THR A 79 8.33 -11.61 -13.64
C THR A 79 9.16 -11.62 -14.92
N ASN A 80 10.34 -11.01 -14.89
CA ASN A 80 11.26 -10.98 -16.03
C ASN A 80 12.01 -12.33 -16.19
N GLN A 81 12.39 -12.97 -15.09
CA GLN A 81 13.11 -14.24 -15.08
C GLN A 81 12.22 -15.45 -15.38
N LYS A 82 10.90 -15.32 -15.18
CA LYS A 82 9.93 -16.42 -15.27
C LYS A 82 9.90 -17.05 -16.65
N GLN A 83 10.02 -16.26 -17.71
CA GLN A 83 10.07 -16.79 -19.07
C GLN A 83 11.28 -17.72 -19.25
N ILE A 84 12.43 -17.35 -18.70
CA ILE A 84 13.67 -18.14 -18.73
C ILE A 84 13.56 -19.39 -17.85
N ILE A 85 12.98 -19.25 -16.65
CA ILE A 85 12.80 -20.36 -15.71
C ILE A 85 11.82 -21.40 -16.28
N VAL A 86 10.68 -20.96 -16.80
CA VAL A 86 9.65 -21.86 -17.34
C VAL A 86 10.07 -22.49 -18.66
N SER A 87 10.78 -21.77 -19.53
CA SER A 87 11.40 -22.38 -20.72
C SER A 87 12.46 -23.41 -20.35
N SER A 88 13.21 -23.19 -19.26
CA SER A 88 14.16 -24.18 -18.73
C SER A 88 13.48 -25.49 -18.31
N PHE A 89 12.22 -25.46 -17.87
CA PHE A 89 11.44 -26.68 -17.58
C PHE A 89 11.07 -27.47 -18.86
N GLY A 90 11.37 -26.96 -20.04
CA GLY A 90 11.11 -27.61 -21.33
C GLY A 90 9.74 -27.28 -21.93
N PHE A 91 9.17 -26.12 -21.58
CA PHE A 91 8.02 -25.54 -22.28
C PHE A 91 8.49 -24.63 -23.42
N THR A 92 7.71 -24.56 -24.50
CA THR A 92 7.96 -23.63 -25.61
C THR A 92 7.58 -22.19 -25.23
N ASN A 93 8.20 -21.19 -25.85
CA ASN A 93 7.92 -19.77 -25.55
C ASN A 93 6.43 -19.38 -25.72
N LEU A 94 5.74 -19.98 -26.69
CA LEU A 94 4.30 -19.79 -26.87
C LEU A 94 3.48 -20.35 -25.71
N GLN A 95 3.84 -21.55 -25.22
CA GLN A 95 3.19 -22.13 -24.04
C GLN A 95 3.50 -21.31 -22.78
N THR A 96 4.73 -20.82 -22.60
CA THR A 96 5.08 -19.99 -21.45
C THR A 96 4.31 -18.68 -21.43
N THR A 97 4.13 -18.04 -22.59
CA THR A 97 3.28 -16.84 -22.71
C THR A 97 1.84 -17.15 -22.33
N LEU A 98 1.27 -18.26 -22.82
CA LEU A 98 -0.09 -18.68 -22.50
C LEU A 98 -0.26 -18.96 -20.99
N LEU A 99 0.72 -19.61 -20.36
CA LEU A 99 0.73 -19.88 -18.91
C LEU A 99 0.85 -18.58 -18.09
N GLY A 100 1.40 -17.51 -18.67
CA GLY A 100 1.40 -16.17 -18.08
C GLY A 100 0.01 -15.55 -17.98
N CYS A 101 -0.95 -15.92 -18.84
CA CYS A 101 -2.33 -15.45 -18.71
C CYS A 101 -2.99 -15.93 -17.41
N VAL A 102 -2.59 -17.11 -16.92
CA VAL A 102 -3.09 -17.66 -15.64
C VAL A 102 -2.65 -16.79 -14.47
N ASP A 103 -1.44 -16.20 -14.53
CA ASP A 103 -0.95 -15.28 -13.49
C ASP A 103 -1.88 -14.10 -13.29
N GLY A 104 -2.30 -13.47 -14.39
CA GLY A 104 -3.21 -12.32 -14.33
C GLY A 104 -4.54 -12.69 -13.69
N VAL A 105 -5.08 -13.88 -13.97
CA VAL A 105 -6.32 -14.36 -13.34
C VAL A 105 -6.12 -14.61 -11.84
N VAL A 106 -5.00 -15.22 -11.45
CA VAL A 106 -4.64 -15.44 -10.04
C VAL A 106 -4.49 -14.11 -9.31
N GLU A 107 -3.81 -13.14 -9.91
CA GLU A 107 -3.59 -11.80 -9.36
C GLU A 107 -4.93 -11.04 -9.18
N ILE A 108 -5.79 -11.01 -10.21
CA ILE A 108 -7.11 -10.38 -10.11
C ILE A 108 -7.94 -11.04 -8.99
N THR A 109 -7.94 -12.37 -8.92
CA THR A 109 -8.74 -13.11 -7.93
C THR A 109 -8.21 -12.89 -6.51
N THR A 110 -6.89 -12.88 -6.33
CA THR A 110 -6.26 -12.69 -5.02
C THR A 110 -6.42 -11.27 -4.51
N ILE A 111 -6.24 -10.25 -5.36
CA ILE A 111 -6.49 -8.86 -5.00
C ILE A 111 -7.97 -8.65 -4.65
N PHE A 112 -8.89 -9.17 -5.48
CA PHE A 112 -10.34 -9.03 -5.23
C PHE A 112 -10.74 -9.66 -3.89
N THR A 113 -10.27 -10.88 -3.62
CA THR A 113 -10.55 -11.57 -2.36
C THR A 113 -9.90 -10.88 -1.16
N GLY A 114 -8.65 -10.42 -1.29
CA GLY A 114 -7.91 -9.75 -0.22
C GLY A 114 -8.54 -8.42 0.17
N VAL A 115 -8.91 -7.60 -0.81
CA VAL A 115 -9.61 -6.34 -0.57
C VAL A 115 -10.99 -6.59 0.06
N ARG A 116 -11.75 -7.58 -0.43
CA ARG A 116 -13.07 -7.90 0.12
C ARG A 116 -12.99 -8.42 1.55
N LEU A 117 -11.98 -9.23 1.88
CA LEU A 117 -11.71 -9.70 3.24
C LEU A 117 -11.32 -8.53 4.16
N ALA A 118 -10.39 -7.68 3.72
CA ALA A 118 -9.96 -6.50 4.46
C ALA A 118 -11.08 -5.45 4.64
N ALA A 119 -12.06 -5.39 3.73
CA ALA A 119 -13.22 -4.52 3.85
C ALA A 119 -14.31 -5.11 4.78
N ARG A 120 -14.45 -6.45 4.82
CA ARG A 120 -15.49 -7.11 5.63
C ARG A 120 -15.11 -7.21 7.10
N TYR A 121 -13.83 -7.43 7.40
CA TYR A 121 -13.34 -7.54 8.77
C TYR A 121 -12.66 -6.23 9.20
N LYS A 122 -13.19 -5.59 10.24
CA LYS A 122 -12.55 -4.39 10.82
C LYS A 122 -11.21 -4.79 11.44
N ASN A 123 -10.19 -3.94 11.30
CA ASN A 123 -8.89 -4.09 11.98
C ASN A 123 -8.11 -5.39 11.65
N SER A 124 -8.36 -5.97 10.47
CA SER A 124 -7.77 -7.22 10.03
C SER A 124 -6.72 -7.04 8.92
N ARG A 125 -6.35 -5.81 8.55
CA ARG A 125 -5.56 -5.56 7.33
C ARG A 125 -4.20 -6.23 7.41
N ALA A 126 -3.54 -6.15 8.56
CA ALA A 126 -2.25 -6.83 8.75
C ALA A 126 -2.37 -8.35 8.72
N TYR A 127 -3.44 -8.93 9.28
CA TYR A 127 -3.64 -10.38 9.27
C TYR A 127 -3.96 -10.91 7.89
N VAL A 128 -4.84 -10.22 7.17
CA VAL A 128 -5.16 -10.57 5.77
C VAL A 128 -3.89 -10.45 4.93
N GLY A 129 -3.13 -9.35 5.06
CA GLY A 129 -1.83 -9.23 4.39
C GLY A 129 -0.88 -10.39 4.72
N ALA A 130 -0.70 -10.72 5.99
CA ALA A 130 0.20 -11.78 6.44
C ALA A 130 -0.21 -13.19 5.94
N ILE A 131 -1.51 -13.51 5.92
CA ILE A 131 -2.03 -14.79 5.44
C ILE A 131 -1.74 -14.98 3.96
N TYR A 132 -1.80 -13.90 3.16
CA TYR A 132 -1.52 -13.96 1.73
C TYR A 132 -0.04 -14.22 1.42
N PHE A 133 0.88 -14.07 2.38
CA PHE A 133 2.28 -14.50 2.22
C PHE A 133 2.48 -16.01 2.39
N ILE A 134 1.54 -16.74 3.01
CA ILE A 134 1.67 -18.20 3.23
C ILE A 134 1.72 -18.97 1.89
N PRO A 135 0.80 -18.73 0.92
CA PRO A 135 0.90 -19.34 -0.40
C PRO A 135 2.22 -19.02 -1.11
N ASN A 136 2.75 -17.81 -0.98
CA ASN A 136 4.03 -17.43 -1.59
C ASN A 136 5.19 -18.25 -1.04
N LEU A 137 5.22 -18.46 0.28
CA LEU A 137 6.24 -19.28 0.92
C LEU A 137 6.14 -20.74 0.46
N LEU A 138 4.93 -21.28 0.34
CA LEU A 138 4.71 -22.60 -0.25
C LEU A 138 5.22 -22.65 -1.70
N GLY A 139 5.00 -21.60 -2.49
CA GLY A 139 5.50 -21.50 -3.86
C GLY A 139 7.03 -21.60 -3.94
N VAL A 140 7.73 -20.85 -3.08
CA VAL A 140 9.21 -20.90 -2.99
C VAL A 140 9.70 -22.30 -2.55
N LEU A 141 9.02 -22.93 -1.60
CA LEU A 141 9.38 -24.27 -1.12
C LEU A 141 9.16 -25.33 -2.20
N LEU A 142 8.05 -25.25 -2.94
CA LEU A 142 7.76 -26.16 -4.05
C LEU A 142 8.84 -26.05 -5.14
N VAL A 143 9.21 -24.83 -5.55
CA VAL A 143 10.24 -24.65 -6.58
C VAL A 143 11.63 -25.12 -6.12
N ASN A 144 11.95 -24.97 -4.83
CA ASN A 144 13.24 -25.46 -4.30
C ASN A 144 13.29 -26.97 -4.10
N LEU A 145 12.23 -27.59 -3.58
CA LEU A 145 12.26 -28.97 -3.11
C LEU A 145 11.79 -29.99 -4.16
N LEU A 146 10.93 -29.60 -5.13
CA LEU A 146 10.44 -30.57 -6.11
C LEU A 146 11.54 -31.04 -7.08
N PRO A 147 11.46 -32.31 -7.54
CA PRO A 147 12.26 -32.79 -8.65
C PRO A 147 11.90 -32.09 -9.97
N TRP A 148 12.88 -31.89 -10.84
CA TRP A 148 12.70 -31.31 -12.19
C TRP A 148 11.78 -32.13 -13.11
N SER A 149 11.52 -33.39 -12.77
CA SER A 149 10.57 -34.24 -13.48
C SER A 149 9.11 -33.80 -13.30
N ASP A 150 8.79 -33.13 -12.19
CA ASP A 150 7.44 -32.66 -11.90
C ASP A 150 7.25 -31.19 -12.34
N LYS A 151 7.13 -31.02 -13.65
CA LYS A 151 6.95 -29.71 -14.30
C LYS A 151 5.67 -29.00 -13.86
N VAL A 152 4.63 -29.77 -13.51
CA VAL A 152 3.33 -29.22 -13.10
C VAL A 152 3.45 -28.62 -11.70
N GLY A 153 4.07 -29.33 -10.75
CA GLY A 153 4.30 -28.80 -9.41
C GLY A 153 5.19 -27.54 -9.40
N LEU A 154 6.20 -27.48 -10.28
CA LEU A 154 7.04 -26.28 -10.45
C LEU A 154 6.25 -25.08 -11.01
N LEU A 155 5.33 -25.31 -11.95
CA LEU A 155 4.44 -24.26 -12.47
C LEU A 155 3.49 -23.74 -11.40
N PHE A 156 2.88 -24.64 -10.62
CA PHE A 156 2.05 -24.24 -9.48
C PHE A 156 2.85 -23.43 -8.45
N GLY A 157 4.10 -23.82 -8.17
CA GLY A 157 4.98 -23.04 -7.30
C GLY A 157 5.18 -21.61 -7.81
N GLN A 158 5.39 -21.45 -9.11
CA GLN A 158 5.54 -20.14 -9.77
C GLN A 158 4.24 -19.31 -9.82
N TRP A 159 3.08 -19.95 -9.81
CA TRP A 159 1.79 -19.25 -9.73
C TRP A 159 1.49 -18.77 -8.31
N LEU A 160 1.83 -19.59 -7.30
CA LEU A 160 1.63 -19.24 -5.90
C LEU A 160 2.47 -18.05 -5.45
N THR A 161 3.62 -17.79 -6.08
CA THR A 161 4.44 -16.61 -5.81
C THR A 161 3.82 -15.30 -6.33
N GLY A 162 2.78 -15.36 -7.17
CA GLY A 162 2.04 -14.19 -7.64
C GLY A 162 0.99 -13.68 -6.65
N VAL A 163 0.67 -14.46 -5.60
CA VAL A 163 -0.33 -14.10 -4.59
C VAL A 163 0.13 -12.90 -3.75
N GLY A 164 1.45 -12.69 -3.66
CA GLY A 164 2.10 -11.66 -2.84
C GLY A 164 1.70 -10.23 -3.18
N THR A 165 1.34 -9.94 -4.43
CA THR A 165 0.93 -8.58 -4.86
C THR A 165 -0.23 -8.04 -4.04
N THR A 166 -1.10 -8.92 -3.53
CA THR A 166 -2.21 -8.52 -2.65
C THR A 166 -1.71 -7.88 -1.35
N GLY A 167 -0.59 -8.37 -0.79
CA GLY A 167 0.04 -7.81 0.40
C GLY A 167 0.51 -6.37 0.18
N PHE A 168 1.15 -6.11 -0.96
CA PHE A 168 1.56 -4.76 -1.37
C PHE A 168 0.38 -3.78 -1.42
N VAL A 169 -0.68 -4.15 -2.15
CA VAL A 169 -1.86 -3.29 -2.35
C VAL A 169 -2.53 -2.96 -1.02
N LEU A 170 -2.67 -3.95 -0.14
CA LEU A 170 -3.23 -3.75 1.20
C LEU A 170 -2.33 -2.83 2.05
N SER A 171 -1.01 -2.97 1.98
CA SER A 171 -0.07 -2.13 2.71
C SER A 171 -0.14 -0.65 2.28
N LEU A 172 -0.28 -0.39 0.97
CA LEU A 172 -0.37 0.96 0.43
C LEU A 172 -1.67 1.66 0.88
N SER A 173 -2.79 0.92 0.85
CA SER A 173 -4.07 1.39 1.39
C SER A 173 -3.99 1.62 2.91
N TRP A 174 -3.30 0.73 3.62
CA TRP A 174 -3.13 0.81 5.06
C TRP A 174 -2.30 2.02 5.47
N LEU A 175 -1.17 2.29 4.79
CA LEU A 175 -0.32 3.46 5.01
C LEU A 175 -1.10 4.77 4.93
N SER A 176 -1.95 4.89 3.90
CA SER A 176 -2.83 6.04 3.71
C SER A 176 -3.89 6.19 4.81
N SER A 177 -4.25 5.11 5.50
CA SER A 177 -5.26 5.13 6.58
C SER A 177 -4.66 5.34 7.96
N VAL A 178 -3.35 5.11 8.12
CA VAL A 178 -2.63 5.31 9.40
C VAL A 178 -1.83 6.61 9.42
N THR A 179 -1.90 7.41 8.36
CA THR A 179 -1.19 8.69 8.24
C THR A 179 -2.20 9.81 8.00
N ALA A 180 -2.27 10.75 8.94
CA ALA A 180 -3.05 11.98 8.81
C ALA A 180 -2.12 13.16 8.56
N GLY A 181 -2.68 14.24 8.01
CA GLY A 181 -1.93 15.39 7.52
C GLY A 181 -1.59 15.25 6.03
N HIS A 182 -1.96 16.26 5.24
CA HIS A 182 -1.81 16.24 3.79
C HIS A 182 -0.34 16.10 3.37
N THR A 183 0.54 16.95 3.89
CA THR A 183 1.97 16.92 3.54
C THR A 183 2.60 15.63 4.06
N LYS A 184 2.31 15.23 5.31
CA LYS A 184 2.84 14.00 5.90
C LYS A 184 2.47 12.77 5.08
N ARG A 185 1.22 12.65 4.64
CA ARG A 185 0.73 11.53 3.82
C ARG A 185 1.41 11.47 2.46
N VAL A 186 1.58 12.61 1.80
CA VAL A 186 2.29 12.68 0.50
C VAL A 186 3.76 12.26 0.68
N THR A 187 4.45 12.79 1.68
CA THR A 187 5.85 12.43 1.97
C THR A 187 6.02 10.96 2.32
N THR A 188 5.15 10.41 3.16
CA THR A 188 5.20 9.00 3.58
C THR A 188 4.98 8.06 2.38
N ASN A 189 4.01 8.37 1.51
CA ASN A 189 3.81 7.61 0.27
C ASN A 189 5.01 7.72 -0.67
N ALA A 190 5.60 8.91 -0.80
CA ALA A 190 6.79 9.11 -1.63
C ALA A 190 7.98 8.27 -1.13
N ILE A 191 8.22 8.20 0.18
CA ILE A 191 9.27 7.37 0.77
C ILE A 191 9.02 5.88 0.49
N MET A 192 7.77 5.42 0.65
CA MET A 192 7.40 4.04 0.33
C MET A 192 7.63 3.69 -1.15
N LEU A 193 7.35 4.62 -2.06
CA LEU A 193 7.60 4.46 -3.50
C LEU A 193 9.09 4.52 -3.86
N ILE A 194 9.89 5.33 -3.17
CA ILE A 194 11.35 5.31 -3.34
C ILE A 194 11.89 3.95 -2.91
N ALA A 195 11.45 3.42 -1.77
CA ALA A 195 11.85 2.10 -1.29
C ALA A 195 11.40 0.98 -2.25
N TYR A 196 10.19 1.10 -2.83
CA TYR A 196 9.70 0.23 -3.91
C TYR A 196 10.68 0.21 -5.09
N CYS A 197 11.13 1.39 -5.54
CA CYS A 197 12.08 1.50 -6.65
C CYS A 197 13.44 0.89 -6.30
N VAL A 198 13.93 1.08 -5.06
CA VAL A 198 15.19 0.48 -4.59
C VAL A 198 15.11 -1.05 -4.56
N GLY A 199 14.00 -1.62 -4.06
CA GLY A 199 13.76 -3.06 -4.10
C GLY A 199 13.77 -3.60 -5.53
N ASN A 200 13.05 -2.93 -6.44
CA ASN A 200 13.01 -3.32 -7.85
C ASN A 200 14.36 -3.17 -8.57
N ALA A 201 15.17 -2.16 -8.22
CA ALA A 201 16.50 -1.97 -8.79
C ALA A 201 17.51 -3.01 -8.28
N THR A 202 17.39 -3.43 -7.01
CA THR A 202 18.29 -4.42 -6.41
C THR A 202 17.94 -5.86 -6.81
N ALA A 203 16.67 -6.12 -7.11
CA ALA A 203 16.13 -7.44 -7.41
C ALA A 203 16.79 -8.20 -8.61
N PRO A 204 17.18 -7.57 -9.73
CA PRO A 204 17.84 -8.28 -10.83
C PRO A 204 19.27 -8.75 -10.47
N PHE A 205 19.97 -8.06 -9.57
CA PHE A 205 21.38 -8.34 -9.27
C PHE A 205 21.62 -9.69 -8.60
N MET A 206 20.61 -10.27 -7.94
CA MET A 206 20.73 -11.62 -7.36
C MET A 206 20.75 -12.73 -8.42
N TRP A 207 20.26 -12.47 -9.64
CA TRP A 207 20.19 -13.48 -10.70
C TRP A 207 21.48 -13.56 -11.51
N GLN A 208 22.46 -14.27 -10.95
CA GLN A 208 23.76 -14.47 -11.58
C GLN A 208 23.83 -15.82 -12.29
N GLU A 209 24.65 -15.91 -13.34
CA GLU A 209 24.81 -17.15 -14.12
C GLU A 209 25.31 -18.33 -13.29
N GLN A 210 26.13 -18.06 -12.27
CA GLN A 210 26.65 -19.06 -11.34
C GLN A 210 25.57 -19.80 -10.54
N TYR A 211 24.36 -19.26 -10.45
CA TYR A 211 23.25 -19.88 -9.73
C TYR A 211 22.32 -20.70 -10.64
N LYS A 212 22.51 -20.64 -11.96
CA LYS A 212 21.77 -21.47 -12.92
C LYS A 212 22.17 -22.95 -12.77
N PRO A 213 21.27 -23.91 -13.08
CA PRO A 213 19.92 -23.74 -13.62
C PRO A 213 18.82 -23.66 -12.55
N ARG A 214 19.10 -24.03 -11.29
CA ARG A 214 18.07 -24.17 -10.25
C ARG A 214 17.84 -22.89 -9.43
N ASN A 215 18.75 -21.92 -9.50
CA ASN A 215 18.64 -20.60 -8.87
C ASN A 215 18.26 -20.65 -7.37
N HIS A 216 18.77 -21.65 -6.64
CA HIS A 216 18.46 -21.84 -5.22
C HIS A 216 18.74 -20.61 -4.36
N VAL A 217 19.82 -19.90 -4.65
CA VAL A 217 20.22 -18.69 -3.91
C VAL A 217 19.18 -17.56 -4.11
N PRO A 218 18.85 -17.13 -5.34
CA PRO A 218 17.75 -16.18 -5.58
C PRO A 218 16.44 -16.60 -4.91
N TRP A 219 16.06 -17.87 -5.04
CA TRP A 219 14.83 -18.38 -4.43
C TRP A 219 14.87 -18.35 -2.89
N THR A 220 16.02 -18.60 -2.28
CA THR A 220 16.20 -18.50 -0.82
C THR A 220 16.08 -17.05 -0.35
N ILE A 221 16.67 -16.09 -1.08
CA ILE A 221 16.54 -14.65 -0.79
C ILE A 221 15.07 -14.22 -0.83
N ILE A 222 14.35 -14.65 -1.87
CA ILE A 222 12.91 -14.39 -2.02
C ILE A 222 12.11 -15.05 -0.89
N GLY A 223 12.45 -16.28 -0.50
CA GLY A 223 11.85 -16.96 0.64
C GLY A 223 12.03 -16.21 1.96
N ILE A 224 13.24 -15.69 2.22
CA ILE A 224 13.53 -14.86 3.39
C ILE A 224 12.68 -13.58 3.35
N ALA A 225 12.59 -12.90 2.20
CA ALA A 225 11.74 -11.73 2.04
C ALA A 225 10.26 -12.04 2.35
N TYR A 226 9.72 -13.16 1.86
CA TYR A 226 8.35 -13.60 2.15
C TYR A 226 8.09 -13.99 3.60
N VAL A 227 9.13 -14.30 4.39
CA VAL A 227 9.01 -14.49 5.84
C VAL A 227 9.11 -13.15 6.57
N LEU A 228 10.00 -12.25 6.15
CA LEU A 228 10.18 -10.95 6.79
C LEU A 228 9.01 -10.00 6.56
N CYS A 229 8.42 -9.98 5.36
CA CYS A 229 7.27 -9.14 5.02
C CYS A 229 6.08 -9.30 5.99
N PRO A 230 5.53 -10.52 6.23
CA PRO A 230 4.43 -10.70 7.17
C PRO A 230 4.84 -10.38 8.61
N LEU A 231 6.10 -10.63 9.01
CA LEU A 231 6.59 -10.25 10.35
C LEU A 231 6.61 -8.72 10.52
N ILE A 232 7.03 -7.97 9.50
CA ILE A 232 7.01 -6.50 9.52
C ILE A 232 5.56 -5.99 9.60
N LEU A 233 4.63 -6.54 8.81
CA LEU A 233 3.21 -6.15 8.88
C LEU A 233 2.61 -6.39 10.27
N LEU A 234 2.90 -7.55 10.87
CA LEU A 234 2.44 -7.88 12.23
C LEU A 234 3.10 -6.98 13.28
N PHE A 235 4.37 -6.62 13.09
CA PHE A 235 5.08 -5.69 13.97
C PHE A 235 4.51 -4.27 13.89
N ILE A 236 4.22 -3.76 12.68
CA ILE A 236 3.52 -2.49 12.48
C ILE A 236 2.19 -2.53 13.24
N ARG A 237 1.40 -3.60 13.08
CA ARG A 237 0.14 -3.74 13.82
C ARG A 237 0.34 -3.71 15.33
N PHE A 238 1.35 -4.40 15.84
CA PHE A 238 1.66 -4.38 17.27
C PHE A 238 1.96 -2.97 17.78
N LEU A 239 2.77 -2.19 17.04
CA LEU A 239 3.06 -0.80 17.38
C LEU A 239 1.80 0.07 17.37
N LEU A 240 0.93 -0.08 16.37
CA LEU A 240 -0.31 0.68 16.26
C LEU A 240 -1.32 0.31 17.36
N VAL A 241 -1.43 -0.97 17.74
CA VAL A 241 -2.26 -1.40 18.88
C VAL A 241 -1.73 -0.81 20.18
N ARG A 242 -0.41 -0.85 20.39
CA ARG A 242 0.23 -0.29 21.58
C ARG A 242 0.00 1.21 21.69
N GLU A 243 0.13 1.93 20.58
CA GLU A 243 -0.07 3.38 20.54
C GLU A 243 -1.55 3.74 20.73
N ASN A 244 -2.48 3.03 20.09
CA ASN A 244 -3.92 3.21 20.35
C ASN A 244 -4.25 2.98 21.82
N ARG A 245 -3.75 1.90 22.43
CA ARG A 245 -4.00 1.60 23.86
C ARG A 245 -3.41 2.66 24.79
N ARG A 246 -2.27 3.25 24.43
CA ARG A 246 -1.67 4.35 25.17
C ARG A 246 -2.54 5.61 25.06
N ARG A 247 -3.01 5.95 23.86
CA ARG A 247 -3.91 7.11 23.63
C ARG A 247 -5.27 6.95 24.30
N ASP A 248 -5.77 5.72 24.41
CA ASP A 248 -7.01 5.43 25.16
C ASP A 248 -6.84 5.60 26.68
N ALA A 249 -5.60 5.61 27.19
CA ALA A 249 -5.29 5.83 28.60
C ALA A 249 -4.88 7.28 28.92
N GLU A 250 -4.68 8.12 27.90
CA GLU A 250 -4.38 9.54 28.07
C GLU A 250 -5.70 10.32 28.29
N PRO A 251 -5.72 11.35 29.17
CA PRO A 251 -6.89 12.22 29.32
C PRO A 251 -7.18 12.97 28.01
N VAL A 252 -8.45 13.32 27.79
CA VAL A 252 -8.89 14.03 26.57
C VAL A 252 -8.11 15.33 26.41
N ASP A 253 -7.45 15.49 25.26
CA ASP A 253 -6.65 16.67 24.94
C ASP A 253 -7.55 17.75 24.32
N GLU A 254 -7.94 18.73 25.14
CA GLU A 254 -8.79 19.87 24.74
C GLU A 254 -8.03 20.93 23.93
N LYS A 255 -6.70 20.80 23.75
CA LYS A 255 -5.83 21.84 23.18
C LYS A 255 -6.22 22.34 21.78
N TYR A 256 -6.96 21.55 21.01
CA TYR A 256 -7.44 21.93 19.67
C TYR A 256 -8.96 21.99 19.54
N ASP A 257 -9.74 21.86 20.63
CA ASP A 257 -11.22 21.85 20.55
C ASP A 257 -11.82 23.22 20.24
N ASP A 258 -11.07 24.29 20.51
CA ASP A 258 -11.47 25.68 20.33
C ASP A 258 -10.46 26.45 19.48
N VAL A 259 -10.24 26.02 18.23
CA VAL A 259 -9.48 26.80 17.24
C VAL A 259 -10.43 27.60 16.37
N TYR A 260 -10.33 28.93 16.47
CA TYR A 260 -11.07 29.87 15.65
C TYR A 260 -10.16 30.34 14.51
N ILE A 261 -10.65 30.27 13.27
CA ILE A 261 -9.96 30.86 12.11
C ILE A 261 -10.74 32.11 11.69
N GLU A 262 -10.03 33.23 11.51
CA GLU A 262 -10.61 34.45 10.93
C GLU A 262 -10.93 34.19 9.44
N VAL A 263 -12.22 34.11 9.11
CA VAL A 263 -12.71 34.08 7.74
C VAL A 263 -13.04 35.52 7.34
N VAL A 264 -12.31 36.04 6.34
CA VAL A 264 -12.61 37.33 5.72
C VAL A 264 -13.69 37.11 4.66
N LEU A 265 -14.87 37.66 4.91
CA LEU A 265 -16.00 37.61 3.98
C LEU A 265 -15.71 38.49 2.74
N PRO A 266 -16.36 38.27 1.58
CA PRO A 266 -16.17 39.05 0.35
C PRO A 266 -16.38 40.57 0.51
N ASP A 267 -17.10 40.93 1.56
CA ASP A 267 -17.49 42.25 2.06
C ASP A 267 -16.46 42.85 3.04
N GLY A 268 -15.29 42.22 3.20
CA GLY A 268 -14.17 42.72 4.00
C GLY A 268 -14.34 42.60 5.51
N THR A 269 -15.44 42.01 5.97
CA THR A 269 -15.72 41.79 7.39
C THR A 269 -15.01 40.52 7.88
N ARG A 270 -14.27 40.62 8.98
CA ARG A 270 -13.57 39.48 9.60
C ARG A 270 -14.53 38.79 10.57
N THR A 271 -14.79 37.50 10.34
CA THR A 271 -15.62 36.69 11.23
C THR A 271 -14.83 35.49 11.71
N GLU A 272 -14.71 35.33 13.03
CA GLU A 272 -14.12 34.14 13.64
C GLU A 272 -15.10 32.97 13.51
N ARG A 273 -14.75 31.98 12.70
CA ARG A 273 -15.52 30.73 12.62
C ARG A 273 -14.81 29.69 13.45
N ARG A 274 -15.54 29.02 14.35
CA ARG A 274 -15.04 27.81 15.01
C ARG A 274 -14.75 26.79 13.93
N VAL A 275 -13.49 26.38 13.83
CA VAL A 275 -13.06 25.37 12.88
C VAL A 275 -12.89 24.08 13.67
N ASP A 276 -13.77 23.11 13.40
CA ASP A 276 -13.67 21.80 14.03
C ASP A 276 -12.27 21.24 13.81
N LYS A 277 -11.74 20.50 14.80
CA LYS A 277 -10.41 19.84 14.76
C LYS A 277 -10.13 19.11 13.44
N GLU A 278 -11.17 18.61 12.78
CA GLU A 278 -11.16 17.88 11.51
C GLU A 278 -10.72 18.71 10.29
N PHE A 279 -10.83 20.04 10.38
CA PHE A 279 -10.40 20.99 9.34
C PHE A 279 -9.02 21.57 9.61
N LEU A 280 -8.52 21.44 10.84
CA LEU A 280 -7.11 21.65 11.12
C LEU A 280 -6.39 20.46 10.52
N ASP A 281 -5.66 20.68 9.43
CA ASP A 281 -4.77 19.69 8.81
C ASP A 281 -3.62 19.36 9.77
N LEU A 282 -3.97 18.60 10.82
CA LEU A 282 -3.17 18.07 11.91
C LEU A 282 -2.64 16.70 11.50
N THR A 283 -1.42 16.40 11.92
CA THR A 283 -0.85 15.08 11.69
C THR A 283 -1.42 14.04 12.66
N ASP A 284 -1.19 12.76 12.36
CA ASP A 284 -1.62 11.66 13.24
C ASP A 284 -0.90 11.65 14.61
N ILE A 285 0.22 12.37 14.76
CA ILE A 285 0.92 12.55 16.04
C ILE A 285 0.39 13.76 16.79
N GLN A 286 0.04 14.84 16.07
CA GLN A 286 -0.55 16.05 16.65
C GLN A 286 -1.99 15.81 17.11
N ASN A 287 -2.77 15.05 16.35
CA ASN A 287 -4.14 14.70 16.70
C ASN A 287 -4.17 13.46 17.61
N ARG A 288 -4.31 13.68 18.92
CA ARG A 288 -4.41 12.61 19.93
C ARG A 288 -5.73 11.83 19.87
N ASP A 289 -6.77 12.41 19.28
CA ASP A 289 -8.05 11.75 19.04
C ASP A 289 -7.98 10.77 17.85
N PHE A 290 -6.97 10.91 16.98
CA PHE A 290 -6.76 10.01 15.84
C PHE A 290 -6.49 8.57 16.30
N ARG A 291 -7.28 7.63 15.79
CA ARG A 291 -7.14 6.18 16.05
C ARG A 291 -6.61 5.46 14.82
N TYR A 292 -5.50 4.75 15.01
CA TYR A 292 -4.88 4.00 13.93
C TYR A 292 -5.73 2.77 13.56
N VAL A 293 -6.01 2.61 12.27
CA VAL A 293 -6.63 1.39 11.72
C VAL A 293 -5.61 0.24 11.77
N LEU A 294 -6.07 -0.98 12.06
CA LEU A 294 -5.21 -2.18 12.25
C LEU A 294 -5.26 -3.21 11.10
#